data_AF-A0A6N7ZR42-F1
#
_entry.id   AF-A0A6N7ZR42-F1
#
_cell.length_a   1.000
_cell.length_b   1.000
_cell.length_c   1.000
_cell.angle_alpha   90.00
_cell.angle_beta   90.00
_cell.angle_gamma   90.00
#
_symmetry.space_group_name_H-M   'P 1'
#
loop_
_entity.id
_entity.type
_entity.pdbx_description
1 polymer ?
#
loop_
_entity_poly.entity_id
_entity_poly.type
_entity_poly.pdbx_seq_one_letter_code
_entity_poly.pdbx_strand_id
1 'polypeptide(L)'
;MLVVTVSNVPPRLRGRLAAWLVELRAGVYAGNYSARTREMIWEQVVAGLENGDAVMVWQAPADQGYEFKTAGTNRRMPVDFDGLKLVRFYPEKQC
;
A
#
# COMPACT_ATOMS: atom_id res chain seq x y z
N MET A 1 4.79 -13.17 -1.23
CA MET A 1 3.42 -12.69 -0.90
C MET A 1 3.41 -11.17 -0.84
N LEU A 2 2.36 -10.52 -1.35
CA LEU A 2 2.10 -9.09 -1.19
C LEU A 2 0.61 -8.81 -0.91
N VAL A 3 0.34 -7.74 -0.19
CA VAL A 3 -1.01 -7.19 0.06
C VAL A 3 -1.00 -5.70 -0.27
N VAL A 4 -2.01 -5.24 -1.01
CA VAL A 4 -2.25 -3.83 -1.32
C VAL A 4 -3.57 -3.42 -0.68
N THR A 5 -3.55 -2.38 0.14
CA THR A 5 -4.75 -1.73 0.64
C THR A 5 -4.91 -0.36 -0.01
N VAL A 6 -6.12 -0.02 -0.43
CA VAL A 6 -6.45 1.29 -1.02
C VAL A 6 -7.72 1.86 -0.37
N SER A 7 -7.74 3.17 -0.15
CA SER A 7 -8.84 3.90 0.45
C SER A 7 -9.11 5.20 -0.31
N ASN A 8 -10.39 5.56 -0.45
CA ASN A 8 -10.84 6.74 -1.21
C ASN A 8 -10.25 6.85 -2.64
N VAL A 9 -10.06 5.70 -3.32
CA VAL A 9 -9.50 5.65 -4.68
C VAL A 9 -10.58 5.54 -5.77
N PRO A 10 -10.30 6.06 -6.99
CA PRO A 10 -11.20 5.94 -8.14
C PRO A 10 -11.53 4.49 -8.52
N PRO A 11 -12.73 4.21 -9.06
CA PRO A 11 -13.10 2.87 -9.55
C PRO A 11 -12.13 2.29 -10.60
N ARG A 12 -11.52 3.15 -11.42
CA ARG A 12 -10.50 2.78 -12.42
C ARG A 12 -9.28 2.09 -11.79
N LEU A 13 -8.83 2.53 -10.61
CA LEU A 13 -7.70 1.91 -9.92
C LEU A 13 -8.11 0.55 -9.31
N ARG A 14 -9.32 0.46 -8.74
CA ARG A 14 -9.86 -0.82 -8.23
C ARG A 14 -9.92 -1.88 -9.32
N GLY A 15 -10.52 -1.54 -10.47
CA GLY A 15 -10.58 -2.45 -11.62
C GLY A 15 -9.20 -2.85 -12.14
N ARG A 16 -8.25 -1.90 -12.15
CA ARG A 16 -6.85 -2.18 -12.53
C ARG A 16 -6.18 -3.17 -11.58
N LEU A 17 -6.34 -3.02 -10.26
CA LEU A 17 -5.79 -3.94 -9.27
C LEU A 17 -6.42 -5.34 -9.35
N ALA A 18 -7.73 -5.41 -9.56
CA ALA A 18 -8.47 -6.66 -9.70
C ALA A 18 -8.03 -7.50 -10.92
N ALA A 19 -7.35 -6.91 -11.90
CA ALA A 19 -6.79 -7.64 -13.04
C ALA A 19 -5.60 -8.53 -12.67
N TRP A 20 -4.93 -8.26 -11.55
CA TRP A 20 -3.74 -9.00 -11.10
C TRP A 20 -3.90 -9.59 -9.70
N LEU A 21 -4.66 -8.94 -8.83
CA LEU A 21 -4.78 -9.32 -7.42
C LEU A 21 -6.20 -9.75 -7.09
N VAL A 22 -6.32 -10.62 -6.10
CA VAL A 22 -7.62 -11.03 -5.56
C VAL A 22 -8.08 -10.01 -4.54
N GLU A 23 -9.25 -9.40 -4.73
CA GLU A 23 -9.88 -8.52 -3.75
C GLU A 23 -10.55 -9.34 -2.64
N LEU A 24 -9.93 -9.41 -1.47
CA LEU A 24 -10.44 -10.16 -0.31
C LEU A 24 -11.54 -9.40 0.43
N ARG A 25 -11.41 -8.07 0.47
CA ARG A 25 -12.36 -7.11 1.05
C ARG A 25 -12.30 -5.82 0.24
N ALA A 26 -13.28 -4.95 0.42
CA ALA A 26 -13.31 -3.65 -0.25
C ALA A 26 -11.99 -2.90 -0.06
N GLY A 27 -11.23 -2.74 -1.16
CA GLY A 27 -9.94 -2.07 -1.15
C GLY A 27 -8.79 -2.89 -0.54
N VAL A 28 -8.93 -4.19 -0.31
CA VAL A 28 -7.86 -5.08 0.19
C VAL A 28 -7.59 -6.17 -0.84
N TYR A 29 -6.40 -6.12 -1.43
CA TYR A 29 -5.97 -6.98 -2.53
C TYR A 29 -4.78 -7.83 -2.11
N ALA A 30 -4.76 -9.11 -2.46
CA ALA A 30 -3.65 -10.01 -2.18
C ALA A 30 -3.14 -10.71 -3.44
N GLY A 31 -1.84 -11.03 -3.47
CA GLY A 31 -1.21 -11.77 -4.55
C GLY A 31 0.19 -12.24 -4.22
N ASN A 32 0.78 -13.06 -5.09
CA ASN A 32 2.15 -13.53 -4.92
C ASN A 32 2.95 -13.30 -6.20
N TYR A 33 3.82 -12.30 -6.17
CA TYR A 33 4.54 -11.82 -7.34
C TYR A 33 6.01 -11.54 -7.02
N SER A 34 6.83 -11.51 -8.08
CA SER A 34 8.24 -11.14 -8.01
C SER A 34 8.41 -9.64 -7.67
N ALA A 35 9.62 -9.25 -7.29
CA ALA A 35 9.98 -7.85 -7.01
C ALA A 35 9.64 -6.92 -8.19
N ARG A 36 9.95 -7.35 -9.42
CA ARG A 36 9.68 -6.59 -10.66
C ARG A 36 8.19 -6.34 -10.85
N THR A 37 7.36 -7.38 -10.75
CA THR A 37 5.92 -7.24 -10.94
C THR A 37 5.28 -6.42 -9.81
N ARG A 38 5.76 -6.58 -8.57
CA ARG A 38 5.35 -5.75 -7.43
C ARG A 38 5.65 -4.26 -7.66
N GLU A 39 6.82 -3.94 -8.22
CA GLU A 39 7.19 -2.55 -8.54
C GLU A 39 6.30 -1.96 -9.62
N MET A 40 6.04 -2.70 -10.69
CA MET A 40 5.08 -2.32 -11.72
C MET A 40 3.67 -2.09 -11.13
N ILE A 41 3.18 -2.99 -10.27
CA ILE A 41 1.88 -2.80 -9.58
C ILE A 41 1.87 -1.50 -8.78
N TRP A 42 2.97 -1.21 -8.06
CA TRP A 42 3.07 0.00 -7.26
C TRP A 42 3.05 1.28 -8.10
N GLU A 43 3.72 1.31 -9.25
CA GLU A 43 3.67 2.45 -10.17
C GLU A 43 2.23 2.75 -10.61
N GLN A 44 1.45 1.70 -10.90
CA GLN A 44 0.03 1.83 -11.27
C GLN A 44 -0.81 2.35 -10.10
N VAL A 45 -0.52 1.90 -8.87
CA VAL A 45 -1.17 2.39 -7.66
C VAL A 45 -0.93 3.88 -7.48
N VAL A 46 0.32 4.32 -7.52
CA VAL A 46 0.70 5.73 -7.36
C VAL A 46 0.10 6.60 -8.46
N ALA A 47 0.11 6.14 -9.71
CA ALA A 47 -0.47 6.87 -10.83
C ALA A 47 -2.02 6.95 -10.78
N GLY A 48 -2.67 5.99 -10.12
CA GLY A 48 -4.13 5.89 -10.02
C GLY A 48 -4.75 6.47 -8.76
N LEU A 49 -3.95 7.03 -7.86
CA LEU A 49 -4.32 7.25 -6.46
C LEU A 49 -5.26 8.45 -6.25
N GLU A 50 -5.09 9.52 -7.03
CA GLU A 50 -5.80 10.80 -6.88
C GLU A 50 -5.78 11.31 -5.42
N ASN A 51 -6.95 11.52 -4.80
CA ASN A 51 -7.11 11.98 -3.42
C ASN A 51 -7.17 10.82 -2.40
N GLY A 52 -6.90 9.59 -2.84
CA GLY A 52 -6.91 8.41 -2.00
C GLY A 52 -5.64 8.24 -1.19
N ASP A 53 -5.54 7.07 -0.57
CA ASP A 53 -4.34 6.55 0.05
C ASP A 53 -4.17 5.07 -0.27
N ALA A 54 -2.92 4.62 -0.25
CA ALA A 54 -2.59 3.22 -0.43
C ALA A 54 -1.44 2.77 0.47
N VAL A 55 -1.47 1.50 0.84
CA VAL A 55 -0.37 0.80 1.49
C VAL A 55 -0.11 -0.48 0.71
N MET A 56 1.15 -0.78 0.42
CA MET A 56 1.54 -2.09 -0.08
C MET A 56 2.54 -2.70 0.88
N VAL A 57 2.27 -3.93 1.33
CA VAL A 57 3.16 -4.75 2.15
C VAL A 57 3.56 -5.99 1.37
N TRP A 58 4.80 -6.43 1.50
CA TRP A 58 5.30 -7.64 0.87
C TRP A 58 6.31 -8.33 1.77
N GLN A 59 6.46 -9.63 1.58
CA GLN A 59 7.48 -10.43 2.26
C GLN A 59 8.88 -10.01 1.81
N ALA A 60 9.76 -9.72 2.76
CA ALA A 60 11.12 -9.25 2.51
C ALA A 60 12.08 -9.84 3.57
N PRO A 61 13.38 -9.99 3.26
CA PRO A 61 14.38 -10.44 4.22
C PRO A 61 14.79 -9.29 5.16
N ALA A 62 13.82 -8.74 5.88
CA ALA A 62 14.01 -7.74 6.93
C ALA A 62 13.64 -8.36 8.28
N ASP A 63 14.05 -7.74 9.39
CA ASP A 63 13.82 -8.27 10.74
C ASP A 63 12.35 -8.55 11.07
N GLN A 64 11.45 -7.75 10.49
CA GLN A 64 10.00 -7.91 10.65
C GLN A 64 9.40 -9.01 9.72
N GLY A 65 10.19 -9.59 8.82
CA GLY A 65 9.76 -10.55 7.81
C GLY A 65 8.98 -9.94 6.63
N TYR A 66 8.79 -8.62 6.64
CA TYR A 66 8.11 -7.87 5.59
C TYR A 66 8.64 -6.46 5.47
N GLU A 67 8.33 -5.84 4.34
CA GLU A 67 8.47 -4.42 4.12
C GLU A 67 7.17 -3.85 3.58
N PHE A 68 6.98 -2.54 3.79
CA PHE A 68 5.83 -1.84 3.24
C PHE A 68 6.20 -0.43 2.79
N LYS A 69 5.34 0.13 1.94
CA LYS A 69 5.34 1.53 1.53
C LYS A 69 3.93 2.07 1.43
N THR A 70 3.82 3.39 1.60
CA THR A 70 2.55 4.12 1.61
C THR A 70 2.57 5.22 0.55
N ALA A 71 1.41 5.59 0.03
CA ALA A 71 1.23 6.72 -0.87
C ALA A 71 -0.10 7.42 -0.60
N GLY A 72 -0.18 8.71 -0.96
CA GLY A 72 -1.37 9.53 -0.78
C GLY A 72 -1.48 10.17 0.60
N THR A 73 -2.70 10.60 0.93
CA THR A 73 -2.97 11.37 2.15
C THR A 73 -3.47 10.44 3.24
N ASN A 74 -2.57 10.03 4.15
CA ASN A 74 -2.92 9.21 5.30
C ASN A 74 -2.33 9.80 6.59
N ARG A 75 -3.06 9.69 7.70
CA ARG A 75 -2.56 10.04 9.05
C ARG A 75 -1.64 8.98 9.63
N ARG A 76 -1.61 7.78 9.04
CA ARG A 76 -0.73 6.66 9.38
C ARG A 76 0.42 6.65 8.40
N MET A 77 1.56 7.19 8.81
CA MET A 77 2.74 7.28 7.96
C MET A 77 3.87 6.40 8.51
N PRO A 78 4.68 5.79 7.63
CA PRO A 78 5.84 5.02 8.04
C PRO A 78 6.85 5.90 8.77
N VAL A 79 7.43 5.38 9.84
CA VAL A 79 8.52 6.02 10.58
C VAL A 79 9.59 4.97 10.85
N ASP A 80 10.86 5.36 10.74
CA ASP A 80 11.97 4.53 11.22
C ASP A 80 12.12 4.73 12.72
N PHE A 81 12.17 3.62 13.46
CA PHE A 81 12.40 3.59 14.89
C PHE A 81 13.44 2.52 15.19
N ASP A 82 14.69 2.95 15.34
CA ASP A 82 15.86 2.08 15.58
C ASP A 82 15.98 0.95 14.53
N GLY A 83 15.81 1.28 13.24
CA GLY A 83 15.89 0.32 12.15
C GLY A 83 14.61 -0.49 11.91
N LEU A 84 13.59 -0.33 12.76
CA LEU A 84 12.26 -0.89 12.54
C LEU A 84 11.36 0.14 11.84
N LYS A 85 10.83 -0.25 10.69
CA LYS A 85 9.78 0.52 10.00
C LYS A 85 8.44 0.30 10.70
N LEU A 86 7.98 1.31 11.46
CA LEU A 86 6.72 1.33 12.19
C LEU A 86 5.74 2.32 11.58
N VAL A 87 4.56 2.48 12.19
CA VAL A 87 3.53 3.43 11.76
C VAL A 87 3.29 4.46 12.86
N ARG A 88 3.53 5.74 12.56
CA ARG A 88 3.12 6.86 13.41
C ARG A 88 1.71 7.29 13.02
N PHE A 89 0.85 7.48 14.02
CA PHE A 89 -0.48 8.03 13.82
C PHE A 89 -0.51 9.52 14.20
N TYR A 90 -0.68 10.38 13.20
CA TYR A 90 -0.73 11.82 13.39
C TYR A 90 -2.12 12.27 13.89
N PRO A 91 -2.18 13.33 14.73
CA PRO A 91 -3.44 13.96 15.10
C PRO A 91 -4.16 14.50 13.86
N GLU A 92 -5.45 14.82 14.01
CA GLU A 92 -6.17 15.53 12.96
C GLU A 92 -5.53 16.90 12.76
N LYS A 93 -5.39 17.33 11.49
CA LYS A 93 -4.97 18.71 11.22
C LYS A 93 -6.03 19.61 11.86
N GLN A 94 -5.65 20.38 12.89
CA GLN A 94 -6.50 21.45 13.40
C GLN A 94 -6.72 22.45 12.24
N CYS A 95 -7.98 22.74 11.94
CA CYS A 95 -8.40 23.69 10.92
C CYS A 95 -7.93 25.11 11.25
#